data_AF-K1T0X9-F1
#
_entry.id   AF-K1T0X9-F1
#
_cell.length_a   1.000
_cell.length_b   1.000
_cell.length_c   1.000
_cell.angle_alpha   90.00
_cell.angle_beta   90.00
_cell.angle_gamma   90.00
#
_symmetry.space_group_name_H-M   'P 1'
#
loop_
_entity.id
_entity.type
_entity.pdbx_description
1 polymer ?
#
loop_
_entity_poly.entity_id
_entity_poly.type
_entity_poly.pdbx_seq_one_letter_code
_entity_poly.pdbx_strand_id
1 'polypeptide(L)'
;MFGEKFQRKYALTDQGVRNTKKGTFWTVIVNLVVMGGVSILYLVMSGFMGALTEGSPLPGSAIVLGLLVLFALLSFVTHLQQYKATYGLVYNEVKTTRLSLAERLRKLPLGYFGKRDLADLTETIMGDVNRMEHVWSHVLGYLYGAYISTAIIAVCLLVYDWRLAIACLWGVPV
;
A
#
# COMPACT_ATOMS: atom_id res chain seq x y z
N MET A 1 -7.91 -11.52 -9.30
CA MET A 1 -6.99 -11.33 -8.16
C MET A 1 -7.72 -11.46 -6.81
N PHE A 2 -8.86 -10.80 -6.59
CA PHE A 2 -9.61 -10.82 -5.31
C PHE A 2 -10.95 -11.59 -5.38
N GLY A 3 -10.92 -12.89 -5.70
CA GLY A 3 -12.12 -13.76 -5.77
C GLY A 3 -12.27 -14.72 -4.58
N GLU A 4 -13.23 -15.65 -4.64
CA GLU A 4 -13.51 -16.61 -3.55
C GLU A 4 -12.29 -17.45 -3.13
N LYS A 5 -11.42 -17.83 -4.08
CA LYS A 5 -10.16 -18.55 -3.78
C LYS A 5 -9.19 -17.70 -2.94
N PHE A 6 -9.19 -16.38 -3.11
CA PHE A 6 -8.37 -15.44 -2.35
C PHE A 6 -8.92 -15.25 -0.93
N GLN A 7 -10.25 -15.13 -0.80
CA GLN A 7 -10.93 -15.12 0.50
C GLN A 7 -10.62 -16.37 1.30
N ARG A 8 -10.72 -17.54 0.66
CA ARG A 8 -10.48 -18.83 1.31
C ARG A 8 -9.01 -19.04 1.68
N LYS A 9 -8.07 -18.53 0.87
CA LYS A 9 -6.61 -18.66 1.11
C LYS A 9 -6.10 -17.76 2.24
N TYR A 10 -6.64 -16.55 2.36
CA TYR A 10 -6.23 -15.58 3.38
C TYR A 10 -7.22 -15.45 4.54
N ALA A 11 -8.25 -16.31 4.57
CA ALA A 11 -9.35 -16.32 5.54
C ALA A 11 -10.04 -14.95 5.73
N LEU A 12 -10.11 -14.15 4.67
CA LEU A 12 -10.64 -12.79 4.72
C LEU A 12 -12.17 -12.76 4.80
N THR A 13 -12.71 -11.84 5.61
CA THR A 13 -14.12 -11.45 5.56
C THR A 13 -14.42 -10.68 4.26
N ASP A 14 -15.71 -10.58 3.89
CA ASP A 14 -16.12 -9.80 2.71
C ASP A 14 -15.71 -8.32 2.81
N GLN A 15 -15.77 -7.75 4.02
CA GLN A 15 -15.27 -6.41 4.29
C GLN A 15 -13.73 -6.34 4.25
N GLY A 16 -13.02 -7.37 4.74
CA GLY A 16 -11.57 -7.51 4.61
C GLY A 16 -11.09 -7.42 3.15
N VAL A 17 -11.76 -8.12 2.23
CA VAL A 17 -11.46 -8.03 0.79
C VAL A 17 -11.69 -6.62 0.24
N ARG A 18 -12.79 -5.97 0.65
CA ARG A 18 -13.10 -4.61 0.22
C ARG A 18 -12.07 -3.61 0.72
N ASN A 19 -11.57 -3.78 1.94
CA ASN A 19 -10.52 -2.97 2.52
C ASN A 19 -9.18 -3.21 1.82
N THR A 20 -8.79 -4.46 1.55
CA THR A 20 -7.59 -4.79 0.77
C THR A 20 -7.64 -4.18 -0.63
N LYS A 21 -8.80 -4.23 -1.32
CA LYS A 21 -8.97 -3.58 -2.64
C LYS A 21 -8.76 -2.07 -2.56
N LYS A 22 -9.36 -1.40 -1.57
CA LYS A 22 -9.20 0.05 -1.38
C LYS A 22 -7.76 0.40 -1.01
N GLY A 23 -7.13 -0.34 -0.11
CA GLY A 23 -5.73 -0.17 0.27
C GLY A 23 -4.81 -0.32 -0.93
N THR A 24 -4.95 -1.41 -1.70
CA THR A 24 -4.22 -1.66 -2.95
C THR A 24 -4.34 -0.49 -3.92
N PHE A 25 -5.56 -0.01 -4.15
CA PHE A 25 -5.83 1.11 -5.06
C PHE A 25 -5.12 2.40 -4.61
N TRP A 26 -5.22 2.75 -3.32
CA TRP A 26 -4.54 3.93 -2.77
C TRP A 26 -3.02 3.81 -2.77
N THR A 27 -2.47 2.62 -2.50
CA THR A 27 -1.03 2.37 -2.61
C THR A 27 -0.54 2.57 -4.04
N VAL A 28 -1.29 2.11 -5.05
CA VAL A 28 -0.94 2.37 -6.45
C VAL A 28 -0.90 3.86 -6.75
N ILE A 29 -1.92 4.62 -6.32
CA ILE A 29 -1.98 6.07 -6.51
C ILE A 29 -0.79 6.75 -5.85
N VAL A 30 -0.50 6.42 -4.59
CA VAL A 30 0.62 7.03 -3.86
C VAL A 30 1.95 6.74 -4.54
N ASN A 31 2.20 5.50 -4.96
CA ASN A 31 3.44 5.15 -5.67
C ASN A 31 3.59 5.93 -6.99
N LEU A 32 2.50 6.11 -7.74
CA LEU A 32 2.52 6.91 -8.98
C LEU A 32 2.72 8.40 -8.70
N VAL A 33 2.11 8.94 -7.64
CA VAL A 33 2.29 10.34 -7.22
C VAL A 33 3.74 10.57 -6.82
N VAL A 34 4.32 9.69 -6.00
CA VAL A 34 5.72 9.76 -5.57
C VAL A 34 6.68 9.74 -6.77
N MET A 35 6.39 8.93 -7.80
CA MET A 35 7.15 8.97 -9.05
C MET A 35 7.13 10.33 -9.75
N GLY A 36 6.03 11.07 -9.67
CA GLY A 36 5.96 12.44 -10.19
C GLY A 36 7.01 13.38 -9.59
N GLY A 37 7.51 13.08 -8.38
CA GLY A 37 8.62 13.82 -7.76
C GLY A 37 9.92 13.70 -8.55
N VAL A 38 10.20 12.55 -9.16
CA VAL A 38 11.37 12.34 -10.03
C VAL A 38 11.26 13.20 -11.30
N SER A 39 10.05 13.39 -11.83
CA SER A 39 9.83 14.27 -12.98
C SER A 39 10.15 15.73 -12.69
N ILE A 40 9.87 16.21 -11.47
CA ILE A 40 10.24 17.57 -11.04
C ILE A 40 11.75 17.72 -11.00
N LEU A 41 12.44 16.72 -10.45
CA LEU A 41 13.91 16.71 -10.41
C LEU A 41 14.51 16.69 -11.82
N TYR A 42 13.94 15.89 -12.73
CA TYR A 42 14.33 15.87 -14.14
C TYR A 42 14.16 17.24 -14.82
N LEU A 43 13.02 17.91 -14.61
CA LEU A 43 12.78 19.26 -15.16
C LEU A 43 13.81 20.27 -14.65
N VAL A 44 14.11 20.26 -13.35
CA VAL A 44 15.11 21.15 -12.76
C VAL A 44 16.49 20.87 -13.35
N MET A 45 16.91 19.61 -13.40
CA MET A 45 18.21 19.22 -13.98
C MET A 45 18.31 19.57 -15.46
N SER A 46 17.25 19.36 -16.24
CA SER A 46 17.22 19.72 -17.67
C SER A 46 17.35 21.23 -17.88
N GLY A 47 16.69 22.05 -17.05
CA GLY A 47 16.80 23.50 -17.12
C GLY A 47 18.18 24.02 -16.69
N PHE A 48 18.81 23.40 -15.68
CA PHE A 48 20.20 23.72 -15.32
C PHE A 48 21.19 23.35 -16.43
N MET A 49 21.02 22.17 -17.04
CA MET A 49 21.84 21.74 -18.17
C MET A 49 21.70 22.70 -19.35
N GLY A 50 20.47 23.05 -19.76
CA GLY A 50 20.24 24.02 -20.84
C GLY A 50 20.84 25.39 -20.56
N ALA A 51 20.76 25.87 -19.32
CA ALA A 51 21.39 27.13 -18.93
C ALA A 51 22.93 27.09 -19.03
N LEU A 52 23.55 25.94 -18.73
CA LEU A 52 25.00 25.75 -18.79
C LEU A 52 25.51 25.46 -20.20
N THR A 53 24.73 24.78 -21.05
CA THR A 53 25.16 24.38 -22.40
C THR A 53 24.73 25.34 -23.50
N GLU A 54 23.55 25.96 -23.38
CA GLU A 54 22.93 26.78 -24.44
C GLU A 54 22.77 28.25 -24.03
N GLY A 55 23.09 28.61 -22.78
CA GLY A 55 22.92 29.98 -22.27
C GLY A 55 21.45 30.39 -22.10
N SER A 56 20.53 29.43 -22.11
CA SER A 56 19.10 29.67 -21.91
C SER A 56 18.82 30.23 -20.51
N PRO A 57 17.79 31.07 -20.32
CA PRO A 57 17.43 31.57 -19.00
C PRO A 57 17.12 30.41 -18.05
N LEU A 58 17.60 30.52 -16.80
CA LEU A 58 17.33 29.55 -15.74
C LEU A 58 15.82 29.30 -15.65
N PRO A 59 15.37 28.04 -15.45
CA PRO A 59 13.97 27.75 -15.22
C PRO A 59 13.47 28.62 -14.07
N GLY A 60 12.37 29.36 -14.30
CA GLY A 60 11.85 30.31 -13.34
C GLY A 60 11.66 29.65 -11.98
N SER A 61 12.42 30.07 -10.98
CA SER A 61 12.44 29.48 -9.64
C SER A 61 11.05 29.42 -9.00
N ALA A 62 10.18 30.38 -9.34
CA ALA A 62 8.77 30.41 -8.95
C ALA A 62 7.94 29.24 -9.49
N ILE A 63 8.19 28.78 -10.72
CA ILE A 63 7.48 27.63 -11.32
C ILE A 63 7.91 26.34 -10.61
N VAL A 64 9.21 26.18 -10.37
CA VAL A 64 9.77 25.03 -9.64
C VAL A 64 9.24 24.98 -8.21
N LEU A 65 9.24 26.12 -7.51
CA LEU A 65 8.65 26.25 -6.16
C LEU A 65 7.16 25.92 -6.15
N GLY A 66 6.39 26.40 -7.14
CA GLY A 66 4.98 26.07 -7.28
C GLY A 66 4.73 24.57 -7.47
N LEU A 67 5.51 23.93 -8.35
CA LEU A 67 5.47 22.48 -8.57
C LEU A 67 5.85 21.67 -7.32
N LEU A 68 6.87 22.10 -6.58
CA LEU A 68 7.28 21.46 -5.33
C LEU A 68 6.20 21.55 -4.25
N VAL A 69 5.60 22.73 -4.07
CA VAL A 69 4.50 22.93 -3.11
C VAL A 69 3.29 22.08 -3.51
N LEU A 70 2.92 22.09 -4.80
CA LEU A 70 1.84 21.27 -5.32
C LEU A 70 2.09 19.77 -5.11
N PHE A 71 3.31 19.31 -5.40
CA PHE A 71 3.73 17.93 -5.17
C PHE A 71 3.68 17.54 -3.70
N ALA A 72 4.19 18.40 -2.80
CA ALA A 72 4.14 18.16 -1.36
C ALA A 72 2.70 18.04 -0.86
N LEU A 73 1.81 18.91 -1.35
CA LEU A 73 0.39 18.92 -0.97
C LEU A 73 -0.34 17.67 -1.49
N LEU A 74 -0.14 17.30 -2.76
CA LEU A 74 -0.68 16.07 -3.35
C LEU A 74 -0.15 14.82 -2.65
N SER A 75 1.15 14.75 -2.38
CA SER A 75 1.79 13.63 -1.68
C SER A 75 1.23 13.48 -0.26
N PHE A 76 1.05 14.60 0.45
CA PHE A 76 0.48 14.61 1.79
C PHE A 76 -0.97 14.12 1.80
N VAL A 77 -1.82 14.64 0.91
CA VAL A 77 -3.24 14.25 0.82
C VAL A 77 -3.38 12.77 0.45
N THR A 78 -2.59 12.30 -0.52
CA THR A 78 -2.65 10.91 -0.99
C THR A 78 -2.14 9.93 0.07
N HIS A 79 -1.08 10.26 0.80
CA HIS A 79 -0.64 9.47 1.96
C HIS A 79 -1.68 9.46 3.08
N LEU A 80 -2.33 10.59 3.37
CA LEU A 80 -3.41 10.64 4.36
C LEU A 80 -4.61 9.78 3.95
N GLN A 81 -4.98 9.78 2.66
CA GLN A 81 -6.05 8.93 2.15
C GLN A 81 -5.67 7.45 2.16
N GLN A 82 -4.44 7.10 1.78
CA GLN A 82 -3.92 5.74 1.92
C GLN A 82 -3.96 5.30 3.38
N TYR A 83 -3.55 6.16 4.30
CA TYR A 83 -3.56 5.86 5.73
C TYR A 83 -5.01 5.64 6.23
N LYS A 84 -5.94 6.54 5.92
CA LYS A 84 -7.35 6.39 6.33
C LYS A 84 -8.01 5.15 5.73
N ALA A 85 -7.74 4.85 4.45
CA ALA A 85 -8.33 3.70 3.76
C ALA A 85 -7.76 2.37 4.23
N THR A 86 -6.49 2.35 4.63
CA THR A 86 -5.76 1.12 4.99
C THR A 86 -5.89 0.80 6.48
N TYR A 87 -5.83 1.81 7.35
CA TYR A 87 -5.88 1.61 8.81
C TYR A 87 -7.26 1.85 9.40
N GLY A 88 -7.96 2.92 9.01
CA GLY A 88 -9.21 3.33 9.63
C GLY A 88 -10.37 2.34 9.42
N LEU A 89 -10.39 1.67 8.27
CA LEU A 89 -11.41 0.68 7.95
C LEU A 89 -11.09 -0.70 8.57
N VAL A 90 -9.81 -1.06 8.68
CA VAL A 90 -9.40 -2.34 9.25
C VAL A 90 -9.50 -2.34 10.78
N TYR A 91 -9.21 -1.22 11.44
CA TYR A 91 -9.35 -1.13 12.91
C TYR A 91 -10.79 -1.36 13.41
N ASN A 92 -11.81 -0.89 12.67
CA ASN A 92 -13.21 -1.13 13.02
C ASN A 92 -13.62 -2.60 12.83
N GLU A 93 -13.08 -3.25 11.79
CA GLU A 93 -13.26 -4.68 11.50
C GLU A 93 -12.67 -5.56 12.61
N VAL A 94 -11.47 -5.22 13.05
CA VAL A 94 -10.75 -5.95 14.10
C VAL A 94 -11.52 -5.85 15.42
N LYS A 95 -11.97 -4.65 15.77
CA LYS A 95 -12.74 -4.43 17.00
C LYS A 95 -14.01 -5.29 17.01
N THR A 96 -14.74 -5.34 15.90
CA THR A 96 -15.97 -6.13 15.79
C THR A 96 -15.71 -7.63 15.81
N THR A 97 -14.64 -8.10 15.16
CA THR A 97 -14.22 -9.51 15.16
C THR A 97 -13.78 -9.96 16.57
N ARG A 98 -13.02 -9.11 17.27
CA ARG A 98 -12.56 -9.38 18.64
C ARG A 98 -13.72 -9.42 19.64
N LEU A 99 -14.73 -8.56 19.47
CA LEU A 99 -15.96 -8.56 20.28
C LEU A 99 -16.80 -9.83 20.05
N SER A 100 -16.95 -10.23 18.78
CA SER A 100 -17.65 -11.45 18.36
C SER A 100 -17.01 -12.72 18.93
N LEU A 101 -15.69 -12.82 18.88
CA LEU A 101 -14.94 -13.94 19.48
C LEU A 101 -15.11 -13.98 21.00
N ALA A 102 -15.03 -12.83 21.67
CA ALA A 102 -15.27 -12.73 23.10
C ALA A 102 -16.70 -13.18 23.50
N GLU A 103 -17.72 -12.80 22.72
CA GLU A 103 -19.09 -13.26 22.95
C GLU A 103 -19.29 -14.76 22.71
N ARG A 104 -18.62 -15.34 21.70
CA ARG A 104 -18.66 -16.78 21.44
C ARG A 104 -17.99 -17.57 22.56
N LEU A 105 -16.85 -17.08 23.08
CA LEU A 105 -16.18 -17.65 24.25
C LEU A 105 -17.09 -17.65 25.47
N ARG A 106 -17.83 -16.57 25.71
CA ARG A 106 -18.78 -16.47 26.83
C ARG A 106 -19.88 -17.54 26.80
N LYS A 107 -20.25 -18.01 25.61
CA LYS A 107 -21.34 -19.00 25.42
C LYS A 107 -20.86 -20.45 25.43
N LEU A 108 -19.55 -20.71 25.55
CA LEU A 108 -19.01 -22.06 25.57
C LEU A 108 -19.21 -22.73 26.94
N PRO A 109 -19.66 -24.01 26.98
CA PRO A 109 -19.86 -24.72 28.23
C PRO A 109 -18.52 -25.01 28.92
N LEU A 110 -18.51 -24.92 30.27
CA LEU A 110 -17.32 -25.15 31.12
C LEU A 110 -16.60 -26.48 30.86
N GLY A 111 -17.34 -27.52 30.42
CA GLY A 111 -16.76 -28.82 30.05
C GLY A 111 -15.89 -28.82 28.79
N TYR A 112 -15.95 -27.77 27.95
CA TYR A 112 -15.06 -27.57 26.82
C TYR A 112 -13.67 -27.07 27.26
N PHE A 113 -13.62 -26.25 28.31
CA PHE A 113 -12.39 -25.72 28.91
C PHE A 113 -11.61 -26.75 29.74
N GLY A 114 -12.24 -27.86 30.12
CA GLY A 114 -11.58 -28.98 30.79
C GLY A 114 -10.90 -29.98 29.84
N LYS A 115 -11.13 -29.88 28.52
CA LYS A 115 -10.61 -30.82 27.50
C LYS A 115 -9.54 -30.22 26.58
N ARG A 116 -9.29 -28.92 26.64
CA ARG A 116 -8.28 -28.18 25.88
C ARG A 116 -7.57 -27.19 26.78
N ASP A 117 -6.30 -26.94 26.52
CA ASP A 117 -5.51 -25.99 27.30
C ASP A 117 -6.06 -24.56 27.11
N LEU A 118 -6.34 -23.88 28.22
CA LEU A 118 -6.81 -22.50 28.24
C LEU A 118 -5.76 -21.56 27.64
N ALA A 119 -4.48 -21.92 27.76
CA ALA A 119 -3.36 -21.19 27.18
C ALA A 119 -3.43 -21.21 25.64
N ASP A 120 -3.63 -22.38 25.01
CA ASP A 120 -3.73 -22.53 23.56
C ASP A 120 -4.91 -21.74 22.96
N LEU A 121 -6.07 -21.77 23.63
CA LEU A 121 -7.24 -21.00 23.20
C LEU A 121 -6.96 -19.49 23.25
N THR A 122 -6.31 -19.04 24.33
CA THR A 122 -5.98 -17.64 24.53
C THR A 122 -4.91 -17.17 23.54
N GLU A 123 -3.92 -18.00 23.25
CA GLU A 123 -2.88 -17.75 22.25
C GLU A 123 -3.45 -17.73 20.82
N THR A 124 -4.39 -18.62 20.49
CA THR A 124 -5.06 -18.60 19.17
C THR A 124 -5.90 -17.31 19.02
N ILE A 125 -6.61 -16.90 20.07
CA ILE A 125 -7.50 -15.73 20.02
C ILE A 125 -6.75 -14.40 20.06
N MET A 126 -5.62 -14.33 20.78
CA MET A 126 -4.84 -13.10 20.87
C MET A 126 -3.68 -13.04 19.86
N GLY A 127 -2.98 -14.15 19.64
CA GLY A 127 -1.81 -14.23 18.79
C GLY A 127 -2.15 -14.37 17.31
N ASP A 128 -2.98 -15.36 16.93
CA ASP A 128 -3.27 -15.62 15.52
C ASP A 128 -4.21 -14.56 14.91
N VAL A 129 -5.16 -14.03 15.69
CA VAL A 129 -6.03 -12.93 15.25
C VAL A 129 -5.21 -11.66 14.97
N ASN A 130 -4.25 -11.33 15.83
CA ASN A 130 -3.39 -10.17 15.65
C ASN A 130 -2.43 -10.35 14.45
N ARG A 131 -1.94 -11.58 14.21
CA ARG A 131 -1.17 -11.91 13.00
C ARG A 131 -2.01 -11.78 11.73
N MET A 132 -3.25 -12.28 11.73
CA MET A 132 -4.17 -12.11 10.60
C MET A 132 -4.49 -10.64 10.35
N GLU A 133 -4.76 -9.87 11.39
CA GLU A 133 -4.97 -8.42 11.31
C GLU A 133 -3.80 -7.70 10.66
N HIS A 134 -2.57 -7.99 11.09
CA HIS A 134 -1.38 -7.38 10.49
C HIS A 134 -1.23 -7.75 9.01
N VAL A 135 -1.47 -9.01 8.65
CA VAL A 135 -1.42 -9.44 7.24
C VAL A 135 -2.47 -8.72 6.40
N TRP A 136 -3.68 -8.53 6.94
CA TRP A 136 -4.79 -7.92 6.22
C TRP A 136 -4.68 -6.40 6.10
N SER A 137 -4.24 -5.72 7.16
CA SER A 137 -4.05 -4.27 7.20
C SER A 137 -2.79 -3.85 6.46
N HIS A 138 -1.69 -4.55 6.67
CA HIS A 138 -0.36 -4.02 6.38
C HIS A 138 0.35 -4.73 5.23
N VAL A 139 0.09 -6.02 5.02
CA VAL A 139 0.83 -6.82 4.04
C VAL A 139 0.09 -6.89 2.72
N LEU A 140 -1.19 -7.27 2.70
CA LEU A 140 -1.89 -7.54 1.44
C LEU A 140 -2.06 -6.28 0.57
N GLY A 141 -2.50 -5.16 1.16
CA GLY A 141 -2.69 -3.91 0.41
C GLY A 141 -1.38 -3.38 -0.19
N TYR A 142 -0.31 -3.37 0.61
CA TYR A 142 1.00 -2.91 0.17
C TYR A 142 1.63 -3.84 -0.86
N LEU A 143 1.55 -5.16 -0.67
CA LEU A 143 2.14 -6.14 -1.58
C LEU A 143 1.51 -6.05 -2.97
N TYR A 144 0.18 -6.13 -3.04
CA TYR A 144 -0.52 -6.06 -4.33
C TYR A 144 -0.44 -4.65 -4.94
N GLY A 145 -0.45 -3.61 -4.12
CA GLY A 145 -0.28 -2.23 -4.58
C GLY A 145 1.11 -2.01 -5.18
N ALA A 146 2.16 -2.54 -4.54
CA ALA A 146 3.52 -2.52 -5.05
C ALA A 146 3.63 -3.29 -6.37
N TYR A 147 3.16 -4.53 -6.45
CA TYR A 147 3.20 -5.30 -7.70
C TYR A 147 2.51 -4.59 -8.87
N ILE A 148 1.30 -4.05 -8.64
CA ILE A 148 0.55 -3.35 -9.69
C ILE A 148 1.25 -2.05 -10.10
N SER A 149 1.70 -1.25 -9.13
CA SER A 149 2.42 -0.01 -9.43
C SER A 149 3.73 -0.30 -10.16
N THR A 150 4.57 -1.23 -9.69
CA THR A 150 5.80 -1.63 -10.39
C THR A 150 5.52 -2.09 -11.81
N ALA A 151 4.46 -2.86 -12.06
CA ALA A 151 4.09 -3.27 -13.42
C ALA A 151 3.70 -2.07 -14.31
N ILE A 152 2.90 -1.12 -13.79
CA ILE A 152 2.53 0.09 -14.53
C ILE A 152 3.79 0.91 -14.86
N ILE A 153 4.68 1.07 -13.89
CA ILE A 153 5.92 1.84 -14.02
C ILE A 153 6.85 1.20 -15.06
N ALA A 154 6.97 -0.13 -15.04
CA ALA A 154 7.74 -0.87 -16.02
C ALA A 154 7.21 -0.67 -17.44
N VAL A 155 5.88 -0.69 -17.62
CA VAL A 155 5.25 -0.41 -18.93
C VAL A 155 5.50 1.04 -19.37
N CYS A 156 5.36 2.01 -18.47
CA CYS A 156 5.66 3.42 -18.78
C CYS A 156 7.13 3.62 -19.20
N LEU A 157 8.07 2.97 -18.52
CA LEU A 157 9.50 3.01 -18.87
C LEU A 157 9.76 2.38 -20.24
N LEU A 158 9.14 1.24 -20.55
CA LEU A 158 9.28 0.58 -21.85
C LEU A 158 8.77 1.45 -23.02
N VAL A 159 7.71 2.22 -22.82
CA VAL A 159 7.19 3.17 -23.82
C VAL A 159 8.11 4.38 -23.98
N TYR A 160 8.72 4.86 -22.89
CA TYR A 160 9.60 6.03 -22.93
C TYR A 160 10.96 5.70 -23.58
N ASP A 161 11.64 4.66 -23.10
CA ASP A 161 12.88 4.16 -23.69
C ASP A 161 13.06 2.67 -23.39
N TRP A 162 12.78 1.84 -24.37
CA TRP A 162 12.87 0.38 -24.24
C TRP A 162 14.28 -0.11 -23.93
N ARG A 163 15.34 0.63 -24.32
CA ARG A 163 16.73 0.23 -24.06
C ARG A 163 17.10 0.47 -22.60
N LEU A 164 16.71 1.63 -22.06
CA LEU A 164 16.93 1.97 -20.66
C LEU A 164 16.07 1.08 -19.73
N ALA A 165 14.83 0.79 -20.13
CA ALA A 165 13.93 -0.07 -19.37
C ALA A 165 14.48 -1.50 -19.20
N ILE A 166 15.01 -2.11 -20.27
CA ILE A 166 15.63 -3.45 -20.20
C ILE A 166 16.87 -3.43 -19.30
N ALA A 167 17.70 -2.38 -19.38
CA ALA A 167 18.88 -2.24 -18.51
C ALA A 167 18.51 -2.12 -17.02
N CYS A 168 17.46 -1.36 -16.69
CA CYS A 168 16.96 -1.23 -15.33
C CYS A 168 16.26 -2.50 -14.80
N LEU A 169 15.51 -3.21 -15.65
CA LEU A 169 14.77 -4.41 -15.27
C LEU A 169 15.67 -5.64 -15.15
N TRP A 170 16.81 -5.69 -15.86
CA TRP A 170 17.77 -6.79 -15.77
C TRP A 170 18.37 -6.97 -14.36
N GLY A 171 18.50 -5.89 -13.60
CA GLY A 171 19.06 -5.90 -12.24
C GLY A 171 18.07 -6.24 -11.13
N VAL A 172 16.76 -6.33 -11.43
CA VAL A 172 15.75 -6.69 -10.43
C VAL A 172 15.72 -8.22 -10.33
N PRO A 173 16.15 -8.82 -9.21
CA PRO A 173 16.07 -10.27 -9.06
C PRO A 173 14.59 -10.70 -9.04
N VAL A 174 14.30 -11.70 -9.87
CA VAL A 174 12.97 -12.33 -10.03
C VAL A 174 12.53 -13.00 -8.74
#